data_AF-A0A4V1SIA2-F1
#
_entry.id   AF-A0A4V1SIA2-F1
#
_cell.length_a   1.000
_cell.length_b   1.000
_cell.length_c   1.000
_cell.angle_alpha   90.00
_cell.angle_beta   90.00
_cell.angle_gamma   90.00
#
_symmetry.space_group_name_H-M   'P 1'
#
loop_
_entity.id
_entity.type
_entity.pdbx_description
1 polymer ?
#
loop_
_entity_poly.entity_id
_entity_poly.type
_entity_poly.pdbx_seq_one_letter_code
_entity_poly.pdbx_strand_id
1 'polypeptide(L)' 'MAVYLHEEDLPEGVFAPGADIAVDTETMGLITPRDRLCLIQLSDGGADEHLVRFGPDSDYAAP' A
#
# COMPACT_ATOMS: atom_id res chain seq x y z
N MET A 1 5.67 16.55 -1.25
CA MET A 1 5.06 15.85 -2.40
C MET A 1 6.09 14.97 -3.06
N ALA A 2 6.45 13.94 -2.32
CA ALA A 2 7.16 12.77 -2.81
C ALA A 2 6.20 11.59 -2.83
N VAL A 3 6.43 10.68 -3.77
CA VAL A 3 5.80 9.35 -3.79
C VAL A 3 6.88 8.36 -3.37
N TYR A 4 6.69 7.71 -2.23
CA TYR A 4 7.58 6.68 -1.74
C TYR A 4 7.04 5.32 -2.17
N LEU A 5 7.81 4.60 -2.98
CA LEU A 5 7.50 3.23 -3.37
C LEU A 5 8.23 2.25 -2.45
N HIS A 6 7.47 1.36 -1.84
CA HIS A 6 7.93 0.28 -0.98
C HIS A 6 7.57 -1.07 -1.62
N GLU A 7 8.37 -2.10 -1.34
CA GLU A 7 8.11 -3.46 -1.80
C GLU A 7 7.67 -4.30 -0.60
N GLU A 8 6.55 -5.01 -0.77
CA GLU A 8 5.92 -5.94 0.18
C GLU A 8 5.41 -5.33 1.49
N ASP A 9 6.08 -4.33 2.06
CA ASP A 9 5.73 -3.78 3.37
C ASP A 9 6.13 -2.29 3.54
N LEU A 10 5.72 -1.68 4.65
CA LEU A 10 6.08 -0.33 5.06
C LEU A 10 7.17 -0.34 6.16
N PRO A 11 8.03 0.67 6.20
CA PRO A 11 8.89 0.90 7.35
C PRO A 11 8.07 1.21 8.62
N GLU A 12 8.62 0.85 9.77
CA GLU A 12 8.04 1.21 11.06
C GLU A 12 7.98 2.73 11.24
N GLY A 13 6.88 3.22 11.83
CA GLY A 13 6.73 4.64 12.17
C GLY A 13 6.50 5.56 10.97
N VAL A 14 6.15 5.02 9.80
CA VAL A 14 5.76 5.82 8.62
C VAL A 14 4.61 6.77 8.93
N PHE A 15 3.61 6.29 9.67
CA PHE A 15 2.46 7.10 10.08
C PHE A 15 2.49 7.38 11.57
N ALA A 16 2.00 8.57 11.95
CA ALA A 16 1.85 8.92 13.35
C ALA A 16 0.82 7.98 14.05
N PRO A 17 1.04 7.61 15.32
CA PRO A 17 0.07 6.80 16.06
C PRO A 17 -1.31 7.47 16.08
N GLY A 18 -2.33 6.73 15.64
CA GLY A 18 -3.71 7.23 15.58
C GLY A 18 -4.03 8.16 14.41
N ALA A 19 -3.16 8.25 13.40
CA ALA A 19 -3.46 8.97 12.17
C ALA A 19 -4.63 8.31 11.41
N ASP A 20 -5.51 9.13 10.85
CA ASP A 20 -6.50 8.68 9.88
C ASP A 20 -5.79 8.41 8.54
N ILE A 21 -5.95 7.22 7.98
CA ILE A 21 -5.27 6.81 6.75
C ILE A 21 -6.29 6.61 5.63
N ALA A 22 -6.13 7.38 4.55
CA ALA A 22 -6.79 7.12 3.29
C ALA A 22 -6.09 5.94 2.59
N VAL A 23 -6.90 4.99 2.10
CA VAL A 23 -6.44 3.76 1.48
C VAL A 23 -7.08 3.61 0.12
N ASP A 24 -6.27 3.36 -0.89
CA ASP A 24 -6.72 2.93 -2.22
C ASP A 24 -5.93 1.68 -2.67
N THR A 25 -6.55 0.84 -3.50
CA THR A 25 -5.99 -0.48 -3.85
C THR A 25 -6.09 -0.74 -5.34
N GLU A 26 -5.05 -1.35 -5.89
CA GLU A 26 -4.99 -1.71 -7.30
C GLU A 26 -4.86 -3.23 -7.48
N THR A 27 -5.58 -3.75 -8.47
CA THR A 27 -5.53 -5.17 -8.85
C THR A 27 -5.10 -5.32 -10.31
N MET A 28 -4.52 -6.47 -10.65
CA MET A 28 -4.02 -6.70 -12.02
C MET A 28 -5.11 -6.89 -13.08
N GLY A 29 -6.37 -6.95 -12.67
CA GLY A 29 -7.52 -7.07 -13.55
C GLY A 29 -8.80 -6.57 -12.87
N LEU A 30 -9.93 -6.66 -13.56
CA LEU A 30 -11.19 -6.06 -13.07
C LEU A 30 -12.03 -6.99 -12.20
N ILE A 31 -11.58 -8.24 -11.99
CA ILE A 31 -12.31 -9.24 -11.20
C ILE A 31 -11.60 -9.41 -9.86
N THR A 32 -11.95 -8.57 -8.89
CA THR A 32 -11.31 -8.50 -7.56
C THR A 32 -11.19 -9.85 -6.83
N PRO A 33 -12.17 -10.78 -6.89
CA PRO A 33 -12.03 -12.08 -6.23
C PRO A 33 -11.02 -13.05 -6.89
N ARG A 34 -10.60 -12.76 -8.13
CA ARG A 34 -9.66 -13.58 -8.91
C ARG A 34 -8.31 -12.89 -9.05
N ASP A 35 -8.33 -11.60 -9.32
CA ASP A 35 -7.18 -10.81 -9.70
C ASP A 35 -6.44 -10.33 -8.46
N ARG A 36 -5.13 -10.59 -8.41
CA ARG A 36 -4.30 -10.26 -7.26
C ARG A 36 -4.24 -8.75 -7.01
N LEU A 37 -4.22 -8.40 -5.73
CA LEU A 37 -3.76 -7.10 -5.25
C LEU A 37 -2.29 -6.92 -5.66
N CYS A 38 -1.98 -5.80 -6.29
CA CYS A 38 -0.62 -5.53 -6.76
C CYS A 38 -0.04 -4.23 -6.23
N LEU A 39 -0.89 -3.30 -5.77
CA LEU A 39 -0.46 -2.05 -5.17
C LEU A 39 -1.48 -1.61 -4.13
N ILE A 40 -1.01 -0.98 -3.05
CA ILE A 40 -1.82 -0.15 -2.15
C ILE A 40 -1.21 1.25 -2.14
N GLN A 41 -2.06 2.28 -2.16
CA GLN A 41 -1.69 3.67 -1.92
C GLN A 41 -2.22 4.11 -0.57
N LEU A 42 -1.37 4.76 0.22
CA LEU A 42 -1.66 5.19 1.59
C LEU A 42 -1.28 6.65 1.77
N SER A 43 -2.17 7.41 2.40
CA SER A 43 -1.95 8.82 2.76
C SER A 43 -2.56 9.12 4.13
N ASP A 44 -1.83 9.86 4.96
CA ASP A 44 -2.31 10.39 6.25
C ASP A 44 -2.91 11.80 6.12
N GLY A 45 -3.23 12.23 4.89
CA GLY A 45 -3.68 13.59 4.58
C GLY A 45 -2.55 14.63 4.54
N GLY A 46 -1.30 14.19 4.72
CA GLY A 46 -0.10 15.01 4.53
C GLY A 46 0.24 15.28 3.06
N ALA A 47 1.45 15.77 2.83
CA ALA A 47 1.92 16.16 1.50
C ALA A 47 2.55 15.02 0.70
N ASP A 48 2.80 13.86 1.31
CA ASP A 48 3.51 12.72 0.73
C ASP A 48 2.60 11.49 0.70
N GLU A 49 2.90 10.55 -0.21
CA GLU A 49 2.13 9.31 -0.41
C GLU A 49 3.05 8.09 -0.34
N HIS A 50 2.52 7.01 0.22
CA HIS A 50 3.22 5.74 0.37
C HIS A 50 2.54 4.67 -0.48
N LEU A 51 3.28 4.08 -1.42
CA LEU A 51 2.83 3.01 -2.29
C LEU A 51 3.50 1.72 -1.86
N VAL A 52 2.72 0.66 -1.62
CA VAL A 52 3.24 -0.67 -1.32
C VAL A 52 2.94 -1.58 -2.50
N ARG A 53 3.97 -2.11 -3.16
CA ARG A 53 3.83 -3.02 -4.29
C ARG A 53 4.02 -4.47 -3.85
N PHE A 54 3.13 -5.34 -4.33
CA PHE A 54 3.18 -6.77 -4.06
C PHE A 54 3.64 -7.55 -5.29
N GLY A 55 4.67 -8.37 -5.10
CA GLY A 55 5.22 -9.28 -6.09
C GLY A 55 4.25 -10.40 -6.46
N PRO A 56 4.44 -11.05 -7.63
CA PRO A 56 3.57 -12.11 -8.16
C PRO A 56 3.23 -13.23 -7.18
N ASP A 57 4.19 -13.58 -6.32
CA ASP A 57 4.11 -14.69 -5.37
C ASP A 57 3.96 -14.22 -3.91
N SER A 58 3.61 -12.94 -3.71
CA SER A 58 3.37 -12.39 -2.37
C SER A 58 2.21 -13.14 -1.69
N ASP A 59 2.45 -13.54 -0.44
CA ASP A 59 1.44 -14.12 0.45
C ASP A 59 0.75 -13.05 1.32
N TYR A 60 1.12 -11.78 1.12
CA TYR A 60 0.67 -10.61 1.89
C TYR A 60 0.92 -10.73 3.39
N ALA A 61 1.91 -11.54 3.80
CA ALA A 61 2.31 -11.62 5.19
C ALA A 61 2.96 -10.30 5.60
N ALA A 62 2.34 -9.62 6.56
CA ALA A 62 2.94 -8.51 7.29
C ALA A 62 3.30 -9.00 8.70
N PRO A 63 4.39 -8.49 9.31
CA PRO A 63 4.82 -8.85 10.67
C PRO A 63 3.81 -8.49 11.77
#